data_AF-A0A7C6SWR1-F1
#
_entry.id   AF-A0A7C6SWR1-F1
#
_cell.length_a   1.000
_cell.length_b   1.000
_cell.length_c   1.000
_cell.angle_alpha   90.00
_cell.angle_beta   90.00
_cell.angle_gamma   90.00
#
_symmetry.space_group_name_H-M   'P 1'
#
loop_
_entity.id
_entity.type
_entity.pdbx_description
1 polymer ?
#
loop_
_entity_poly.entity_id
_entity_poly.type
_entity_poly.pdbx_seq_one_letter_code
_entity_poly.pdbx_strand_id
1 'polypeptide(L)'
;MGLDTQKTFNQLIIMLLVGVMILIGQRVGYGIPVMNAIPGMLIIVAICMASLIIRDLLPNVKFPAFAWASLIGLILCMPFMPTAETVLRFTKEVNFLGTTTPILAIAGISVGTRIDEFKKLSWRIVIISFVVFAGTFFGSAIIAHIILKIQGII
;
A
#
# COMPACT_ATOMS: atom_id res chain seq x y z
N MET A 1 16.56 -14.31 18.73
CA MET A 1 15.87 -13.39 17.79
C MET A 1 16.59 -13.51 16.46
N GLY A 2 16.27 -14.54 15.68
CA GLY A 2 16.83 -14.72 14.34
C GLY A 2 15.70 -14.52 13.32
N LEU A 3 16.01 -13.96 12.16
CA LEU A 3 15.09 -13.99 11.02
C LEU A 3 14.70 -15.44 10.76
N ASP A 4 13.40 -15.73 10.81
CA ASP A 4 12.91 -17.02 10.35
C ASP A 4 13.02 -17.02 8.82
N THR A 5 14.05 -17.69 8.32
CA THR A 5 14.39 -17.75 6.90
C THR A 5 13.21 -18.28 6.08
N GLN A 6 12.47 -19.26 6.60
CA GLN A 6 11.33 -19.85 5.92
C GLN A 6 10.16 -18.86 5.82
N LYS A 7 9.86 -18.16 6.91
CA LYS A 7 8.86 -17.09 6.93
C LYS A 7 9.21 -15.96 5.95
N THR A 8 10.47 -15.51 5.98
CA THR A 8 10.98 -14.42 5.13
C THR A 8 10.90 -14.80 3.65
N PHE A 9 11.26 -16.05 3.33
CA PHE A 9 11.15 -16.58 1.98
C PHE A 9 9.70 -16.66 1.48
N ASN A 10 8.78 -17.14 2.32
CA ASN A 10 7.34 -17.16 1.99
C ASN A 10 6.79 -15.74 1.75
N GLN A 11 7.20 -14.77 2.56
CA GLN A 11 6.81 -13.36 2.37
C GLN A 11 7.28 -12.81 1.02
N LEU A 12 8.53 -13.11 0.64
CA LEU A 12 9.07 -12.71 -0.66
C LEU A 12 8.25 -13.32 -1.81
N ILE A 13 7.94 -14.61 -1.74
CA ILE A 13 7.12 -15.29 -2.76
C ILE A 13 5.75 -14.62 -2.88
N ILE A 14 5.08 -14.35 -1.76
CA ILE A 14 3.76 -13.70 -1.76
C ILE A 14 3.85 -12.30 -2.38
N MET A 15 4.86 -11.51 -2.02
CA MET A 15 5.07 -10.17 -2.60
C MET A 15 5.31 -10.22 -4.11
N LEU A 16 6.10 -11.18 -4.59
CA LEU A 16 6.36 -11.35 -6.01
C LEU A 16 5.09 -11.78 -6.76
N LEU A 17 4.31 -12.71 -6.21
CA LEU A 17 3.02 -13.11 -6.78
C LEU A 17 2.05 -11.93 -6.86
N VAL A 18 1.93 -11.15 -5.78
CA VAL A 18 1.12 -9.93 -5.78
C VAL A 18 1.66 -8.92 -6.80
N GLY A 19 2.99 -8.72 -6.89
CA GLY A 19 3.61 -7.85 -7.87
C GLY A 19 3.29 -8.25 -9.32
N VAL A 20 3.31 -9.55 -9.63
CA VAL A 20 2.88 -10.06 -10.95
C VAL A 20 1.40 -9.78 -11.20
N MET A 21 0.53 -9.98 -10.19
CA MET A 21 -0.89 -9.63 -10.32
C MET A 21 -1.10 -8.13 -10.56
N ILE A 22 -0.32 -7.25 -9.92
CA ILE A 22 -0.35 -5.80 -10.14
C ILE A 22 0.05 -5.48 -11.57
N LEU A 23 1.15 -6.05 -12.05
CA LEU A 23 1.67 -5.83 -13.41
C LEU A 23 0.67 -6.28 -14.49
N ILE A 24 0.05 -7.43 -14.31
CA ILE A 24 -1.01 -7.92 -15.20
C ILE A 24 -2.25 -7.02 -15.08
N GLY A 25 -2.66 -6.69 -13.85
CA GLY A 25 -3.82 -5.85 -13.56
C GLY A 25 -3.72 -4.48 -14.21
N GLN A 26 -2.55 -3.83 -14.15
CA GLN A 26 -2.37 -2.54 -14.80
C GLN A 26 -2.33 -2.62 -16.33
N ARG A 27 -1.83 -3.72 -16.90
CA ARG A 27 -1.82 -3.91 -18.34
C ARG A 27 -3.23 -4.08 -18.88
N VAL A 28 -4.04 -4.87 -18.20
CA VAL A 28 -5.45 -5.12 -18.58
C VAL A 28 -6.32 -3.90 -18.29
N GLY A 29 -6.17 -3.26 -17.13
CA GLY A 29 -7.03 -2.16 -16.69
C GLY A 29 -6.67 -0.79 -17.28
N TYR A 30 -5.39 -0.50 -17.50
CA TYR A 30 -4.90 0.83 -17.85
C TYR A 30 -4.02 0.85 -19.11
N GLY A 31 -3.80 -0.29 -19.77
CA GLY A 31 -3.01 -0.39 -21.01
C GLY A 31 -1.50 -0.21 -20.84
N ILE A 32 -1.01 -0.01 -19.61
CA ILE A 32 0.41 0.29 -19.35
C ILE A 32 1.27 -0.94 -19.65
N PRO A 33 2.37 -0.80 -20.43
CA PRO A 33 3.23 -1.93 -20.77
C PRO A 33 3.92 -2.50 -19.52
N VAL A 34 3.79 -3.81 -19.31
CA VAL A 34 4.38 -4.52 -18.16
C VAL A 34 5.89 -4.30 -18.08
N MET A 35 6.58 -4.35 -19.22
CA MET A 35 8.04 -4.31 -19.28
C MET A 35 8.64 -3.05 -18.64
N ASN A 36 7.98 -1.90 -18.82
CA ASN A 36 8.44 -0.63 -18.28
C ASN A 36 8.27 -0.53 -16.76
N ALA A 37 7.28 -1.25 -16.22
CA ALA A 37 6.91 -1.20 -14.80
C ALA A 37 7.64 -2.23 -13.94
N ILE A 38 8.32 -3.23 -14.54
CA ILE A 38 9.09 -4.24 -13.81
C ILE A 38 10.13 -3.62 -12.87
N PRO A 39 10.99 -2.67 -13.31
CA PRO A 39 11.98 -2.05 -12.43
C PRO A 39 11.33 -1.33 -11.24
N GLY A 40 10.23 -0.62 -11.47
CA GLY A 40 9.46 0.03 -10.40
C GLY A 40 8.89 -0.97 -9.41
N MET A 41 8.32 -2.07 -9.89
CA MET A 41 7.76 -3.12 -9.05
C MET A 41 8.84 -3.80 -8.20
N LEU A 42 10.04 -4.04 -8.75
CA LEU A 42 11.16 -4.59 -7.98
C LEU A 42 11.61 -3.66 -6.85
N ILE A 43 11.64 -2.34 -7.09
CA ILE A 43 11.93 -1.35 -6.06
C ILE A 43 10.87 -1.40 -4.94
N ILE A 44 9.59 -1.46 -5.31
CA ILE A 44 8.50 -1.56 -4.34
C ILE A 44 8.63 -2.84 -3.51
N VAL A 45 8.88 -3.99 -4.13
CA VAL A 45 9.10 -5.27 -3.41
C VAL A 45 10.30 -5.17 -2.48
N ALA A 46 11.41 -4.55 -2.90
CA ALA A 46 12.59 -4.36 -2.06
C ALA A 46 12.27 -3.50 -0.82
N ILE A 47 11.50 -2.41 -0.99
CA ILE A 47 11.05 -1.55 0.12
C ILE A 47 10.15 -2.33 1.08
N CYS A 48 9.20 -3.11 0.56
CA CYS A 48 8.32 -3.96 1.38
C CYS A 48 9.10 -5.05 2.12
N MET A 49 10.12 -5.63 1.50
CA MET A 49 10.95 -6.64 2.14
C MET A 49 11.78 -6.03 3.27
N ALA A 50 12.40 -4.87 3.01
CA ALA A 50 13.13 -4.12 4.04
C ALA A 50 12.22 -3.74 5.22
N SER A 51 10.98 -3.32 4.96
CA SER A 51 10.05 -2.93 6.02
C SER A 51 9.65 -4.10 6.93
N LEU A 52 9.46 -5.30 6.36
CA LEU A 52 9.19 -6.50 7.13
C LEU A 52 10.40 -6.94 7.95
N ILE A 53 11.60 -6.89 7.37
CA ILE A 53 12.85 -7.20 8.08
C ILE A 53 13.03 -6.25 9.26
N ILE A 54 12.85 -4.93 9.06
CA ILE A 54 12.95 -3.94 10.14
C ILE A 54 11.92 -4.21 11.24
N ARG A 55 10.66 -4.48 10.88
CA ARG A 55 9.62 -4.83 11.85
C ARG A 55 10.00 -6.06 12.67
N ASP A 56 10.50 -7.10 12.01
CA ASP A 56 10.85 -8.37 12.66
C ASP A 56 12.14 -8.23 13.52
N LEU A 57 13.04 -7.29 13.19
CA LEU A 57 14.22 -6.95 14.00
C LEU A 57 13.92 -6.04 15.19
N LEU A 58 12.85 -5.22 15.13
CA LEU A 58 12.44 -4.29 16.19
C LEU A 58 11.08 -4.69 16.81
N PRO A 59 10.92 -5.91 17.38
CA PRO A 59 9.63 -6.40 17.85
C PRO A 59 9.08 -5.62 19.07
N ASN A 60 9.94 -4.91 19.80
CA ASN A 60 9.52 -4.08 20.94
C ASN A 60 8.82 -2.78 20.49
N VAL A 61 9.00 -2.37 19.24
CA VAL A 61 8.34 -1.21 18.68
C VAL A 61 7.05 -1.68 18.01
N LYS A 62 5.89 -1.29 18.55
CA LYS A 62 4.56 -1.60 17.99
C LYS A 62 4.26 -0.78 16.72
N PHE A 63 5.21 -0.73 15.78
CA PHE A 63 5.08 0.00 14.53
C PHE A 63 4.78 -0.97 13.39
N PRO A 64 3.66 -0.79 12.67
CA PRO A 64 3.24 -1.74 11.66
C PRO A 64 4.18 -1.72 10.44
N ALA A 65 4.33 -2.86 9.76
CA ALA A 65 5.23 -2.99 8.59
C ALA A 65 4.91 -2.00 7.47
N PHE A 66 3.63 -1.69 7.23
CA PHE A 66 3.25 -0.71 6.19
C PHE A 66 3.75 0.70 6.52
N ALA A 67 3.82 1.06 7.81
CA ALA A 67 4.31 2.36 8.24
C ALA A 67 5.83 2.43 8.07
N TRP A 68 6.56 1.34 8.34
CA TRP A 68 7.98 1.22 7.97
C TRP A 68 8.19 1.36 6.45
N ALA A 69 7.38 0.70 5.62
CA ALA A 69 7.46 0.83 4.17
C ALA A 69 7.23 2.28 3.70
N SER A 70 6.25 2.96 4.31
CA SER A 70 5.93 4.36 4.01
C SER A 70 7.09 5.29 4.39
N LEU A 71 7.72 5.06 5.54
CA LEU A 71 8.87 5.84 5.99
C LEU A 71 10.09 5.63 5.08
N ILE A 72 10.40 4.38 4.73
CA ILE A 72 11.49 4.05 3.80
C ILE A 72 11.24 4.70 2.45
N GLY A 73 10.02 4.56 1.91
CA GLY A 73 9.63 5.17 0.65
C GLY A 73 9.78 6.70 0.67
N LEU A 74 9.33 7.35 1.75
CA LEU A 74 9.50 8.79 1.96
C LEU A 74 10.98 9.17 1.94
N ILE A 75 11.83 8.49 2.72
CA ILE A 75 13.26 8.78 2.81
C ILE A 75 13.95 8.65 1.45
N LEU A 76 13.66 7.57 0.71
CA LEU A 76 14.27 7.31 -0.58
C LEU A 76 13.84 8.32 -1.67
N CYS A 77 12.68 8.96 -1.50
CA CYS A 77 12.12 9.93 -2.44
C CYS A 77 12.36 11.39 -2.02
N MET A 78 13.03 11.66 -0.89
CA MET A 78 13.32 13.02 -0.46
C MET A 78 14.23 13.74 -1.48
N PRO A 79 14.00 15.03 -1.76
CA PRO A 79 14.67 15.74 -2.86
C PRO A 79 16.19 15.83 -2.73
N PHE A 80 16.73 15.71 -1.51
CA PHE A 80 18.17 15.74 -1.24
C PHE A 80 18.84 14.36 -1.33
N MET A 81 18.07 13.28 -1.52
CA MET A 81 18.59 11.92 -1.52
C MET A 81 19.00 11.51 -2.95
N PRO A 82 20.21 10.95 -3.18
CA PRO A 82 20.68 10.59 -4.53
C PRO A 82 19.82 9.50 -5.20
N THR A 83 19.07 8.74 -4.40
CA THR A 83 18.15 7.71 -4.87
C THR A 83 16.85 8.28 -5.43
N ALA A 84 16.50 9.54 -5.14
CA ALA A 84 15.17 10.08 -5.38
C ALA A 84 14.79 10.08 -6.86
N GLU A 85 15.65 10.59 -7.75
CA GLU A 85 15.35 10.63 -9.18
C GLU A 85 15.11 9.23 -9.74
N THR A 86 15.98 8.28 -9.38
CA THR A 86 15.92 6.91 -9.90
C THR A 86 14.68 6.18 -9.40
N VAL A 87 14.41 6.24 -8.09
CA VAL A 87 13.24 5.62 -7.47
C VAL A 87 11.96 6.21 -8.05
N LEU A 88 11.87 7.53 -8.15
CA LEU A 88 10.68 8.21 -8.66
C LEU A 88 10.46 7.92 -10.14
N ARG A 89 11.52 7.87 -10.96
CA ARG A 89 11.43 7.55 -12.39
C ARG A 89 10.83 6.17 -12.62
N PHE A 90 11.33 5.14 -11.93
CA PHE A 90 10.88 3.78 -12.15
C PHE A 90 9.54 3.46 -11.48
N THR A 91 9.26 4.02 -10.31
CA THR A 91 7.98 3.78 -9.61
C THR A 91 6.80 4.47 -10.27
N LYS A 92 7.01 5.56 -11.04
CA LYS A 92 5.95 6.21 -11.85
C LYS A 92 5.32 5.30 -12.89
N GLU A 93 6.06 4.31 -13.39
CA GLU A 93 5.56 3.32 -14.37
C GLU A 93 4.65 2.27 -13.70
N VAL A 94 4.62 2.19 -12.37
CA VAL A 94 3.71 1.32 -11.62
C VAL A 94 2.43 2.09 -11.31
N ASN A 95 1.32 1.66 -11.90
CA ASN A 95 0.06 2.34 -11.72
C ASN A 95 -0.55 2.07 -10.34
N PHE A 96 -0.84 3.13 -9.59
CA PHE A 96 -1.47 3.02 -8.28
C PHE A 96 -2.80 2.27 -8.31
N LEU A 97 -3.68 2.56 -9.26
CA LEU A 97 -4.96 1.86 -9.38
C LEU A 97 -4.79 0.40 -9.83
N GLY A 98 -3.70 0.07 -10.53
CA GLY A 98 -3.32 -1.33 -10.81
C GLY A 98 -3.10 -2.15 -9.54
N THR A 99 -2.74 -1.49 -8.43
CA THR A 99 -2.54 -2.16 -7.14
C THR A 99 -3.85 -2.55 -6.44
N THR A 100 -4.97 -1.92 -6.80
CA THR A 100 -6.25 -2.16 -6.10
C THR A 100 -6.81 -3.53 -6.42
N THR A 101 -6.57 -4.08 -7.61
CA THR A 101 -7.10 -5.39 -8.04
C THR A 101 -6.76 -6.54 -7.09
N PRO A 102 -5.48 -6.82 -6.76
CA PRO A 102 -5.16 -7.89 -5.81
C PRO A 102 -5.65 -7.57 -4.40
N ILE A 103 -5.70 -6.29 -3.99
CA ILE A 103 -6.22 -5.88 -2.69
C ILE A 103 -7.72 -6.21 -2.59
N LEU A 104 -8.51 -5.83 -3.59
CA LEU A 104 -9.95 -6.12 -3.64
C LEU A 104 -10.22 -7.62 -3.75
N ALA A 105 -9.40 -8.37 -4.48
CA ALA A 105 -9.53 -9.82 -4.57
C ALA A 105 -9.35 -10.49 -3.19
N ILE A 106 -8.29 -10.14 -2.47
CA ILE A 106 -8.02 -10.70 -1.13
C ILE A 106 -9.05 -10.20 -0.12
N ALA A 107 -9.45 -8.92 -0.18
CA ALA A 107 -10.50 -8.38 0.67
C ALA A 107 -11.85 -9.08 0.41
N GLY A 108 -12.20 -9.32 -0.84
CA GLY A 108 -13.40 -10.05 -1.24
C GLY A 108 -13.40 -11.49 -0.71
N ILE A 109 -12.30 -12.22 -0.82
CA ILE A 109 -12.14 -13.56 -0.24
C ILE A 109 -12.25 -13.50 1.30
N SER A 110 -11.62 -12.53 1.94
CA SER A 110 -11.67 -12.37 3.40
C SER A 110 -13.07 -12.05 3.92
N VAL A 111 -13.88 -11.30 3.16
CA VAL A 111 -15.27 -11.02 3.49
C VAL A 111 -16.15 -12.24 3.19
N GLY A 112 -15.92 -12.90 2.05
CA GLY A 112 -16.66 -14.07 1.61
C GLY A 112 -16.60 -15.24 2.60
N THR A 113 -15.48 -15.43 3.29
CA THR A 113 -15.33 -16.46 4.34
C THR A 113 -16.11 -16.16 5.62
N ARG A 114 -16.61 -14.94 5.82
CA ARG A 114 -17.34 -14.51 7.02
C ARG A 114 -18.76 -14.03 6.72
N ILE A 115 -19.37 -14.53 5.64
CA ILE A 115 -20.64 -14.03 5.13
C ILE A 115 -21.77 -14.05 6.17
N ASP A 116 -21.78 -15.03 7.08
CA ASP A 116 -22.77 -15.16 8.15
C ASP A 116 -22.69 -14.03 9.19
N GLU A 117 -21.47 -13.55 9.48
CA GLU A 117 -21.27 -12.38 10.35
C GLU A 117 -21.72 -11.10 9.64
N PHE A 118 -21.40 -10.96 8.35
CA PHE A 118 -21.83 -9.82 7.54
C PHE A 118 -23.36 -9.75 7.41
N LYS A 119 -24.05 -10.89 7.33
CA LYS A 119 -25.50 -10.97 7.28
C LYS A 119 -26.16 -10.37 8.53
N LYS A 120 -25.54 -10.48 9.70
CA LYS A 120 -26.04 -9.84 10.94
C LYS A 120 -25.96 -8.31 10.87
N LEU A 121 -24.99 -7.76 10.14
CA LEU A 121 -24.90 -6.33 9.85
C LEU A 121 -25.85 -5.88 8.73
N SER A 122 -26.07 -6.72 7.69
CA SER A 122 -26.92 -6.50 6.50
C SER A 122 -26.97 -5.04 6.02
N TRP A 123 -27.99 -4.29 6.42
CA TRP A 123 -28.21 -2.92 5.96
C TRP A 123 -27.35 -1.88 6.71
N ARG A 124 -27.01 -2.16 7.97
CA ARG A 124 -26.25 -1.24 8.83
C ARG A 124 -24.86 -0.96 8.25
N ILE A 125 -24.26 -1.93 7.54
CA ILE A 125 -22.93 -1.77 6.95
C ILE A 125 -22.89 -0.67 5.89
N VAL A 126 -23.98 -0.47 5.15
CA VAL A 126 -24.07 0.56 4.12
C VAL A 126 -24.05 1.94 4.77
N ILE A 127 -24.88 2.15 5.80
CA ILE A 127 -24.89 3.42 6.56
C ILE A 127 -23.52 3.66 7.21
N ILE A 128 -22.96 2.65 7.88
CA ILE A 128 -21.65 2.78 8.54
C ILE A 128 -20.58 3.15 7.50
N SER A 129 -20.61 2.55 6.31
CA SER A 129 -19.67 2.87 5.24
C SER A 129 -19.80 4.33 4.79
N PHE A 130 -21.03 4.82 4.57
CA PHE A 130 -21.24 6.23 4.23
C PHE A 130 -20.73 7.18 5.32
N VAL A 131 -21.04 6.90 6.59
CA VAL A 131 -20.58 7.72 7.71
C VAL A 131 -19.07 7.69 7.84
N VAL A 132 -18.43 6.53 7.68
CA VAL A 132 -16.97 6.39 7.75
C VAL A 132 -16.30 7.10 6.58
N PHE A 133 -16.75 6.89 5.34
CA PHE A 133 -16.16 7.55 4.16
C PHE A 133 -16.35 9.07 4.21
N ALA A 134 -17.55 9.55 4.57
CA ALA A 134 -17.80 10.97 4.75
C ALA A 134 -16.91 11.53 5.88
N GLY A 135 -16.86 10.85 7.03
CA GLY A 135 -16.05 11.26 8.17
C GLY A 135 -14.57 11.35 7.84
N THR A 136 -14.01 10.34 7.17
CA THR A 136 -12.60 10.35 6.75
C THR A 136 -12.33 11.46 5.73
N PHE A 137 -13.18 11.62 4.71
CA PHE A 137 -13.01 12.64 3.69
C PHE A 137 -13.09 14.06 4.27
N PHE A 138 -14.18 14.39 4.97
CA PHE A 138 -14.37 15.71 5.55
C PHE A 138 -13.37 15.99 6.68
N GLY A 139 -13.03 14.99 7.50
CA GLY A 139 -12.00 15.12 8.52
C GLY A 139 -10.64 15.50 7.92
N SER A 140 -10.20 14.77 6.89
CA SER A 140 -8.97 15.10 6.15
C SER A 140 -9.05 16.46 5.46
N ALA A 141 -10.20 16.83 4.87
CA ALA A 141 -10.39 18.10 4.20
C ALA A 141 -10.33 19.29 5.18
N ILE A 142 -10.94 19.17 6.37
CA ILE A 142 -10.89 20.21 7.41
C ILE A 142 -9.44 20.44 7.86
N ILE A 143 -8.70 19.36 8.15
CA ILE A 143 -7.29 19.46 8.55
C ILE A 143 -6.47 20.13 7.44
N ALA A 144 -6.64 19.70 6.19
CA ALA A 144 -5.97 20.31 5.05
C ALA A 144 -6.32 21.80 4.90
N HIS A 145 -7.60 22.16 5.03
CA HIS A 145 -8.05 23.55 4.93
C HIS A 145 -7.42 24.43 6.02
N ILE A 146 -7.38 23.97 7.27
CA ILE A 146 -6.75 24.69 8.38
C ILE A 146 -5.26 24.91 8.10
N ILE A 147 -4.54 23.85 7.71
CA ILE A 147 -3.09 23.95 7.45
C ILE A 147 -2.80 24.88 6.29
N LEU A 148 -3.52 24.74 5.17
CA LEU A 148 -3.29 25.57 3.97
C LEU A 148 -3.63 27.04 4.22
N LYS A 149 -4.66 27.32 5.04
CA LYS A 149 -5.01 28.67 5.46
C LYS A 149 -3.95 29.30 6.37
N ILE A 150 -3.37 28.53 7.28
CA ILE A 150 -2.25 28.98 8.11
C ILE A 150 -1.00 29.26 7.25
N GLN A 151 -0.80 28.49 6.18
CA GLN A 151 0.28 28.71 5.20
C GLN A 151 0.01 29.87 4.23
N GLY A 152 -1.20 30.43 4.20
CA GLY A 152 -1.58 31.52 3.29
C GLY A 152 -1.70 31.10 1.82
N ILE A 153 -1.86 29.79 1.55
CA ILE A 153 -2.04 29.26 0.19
C ILE A 153 -3.49 29.48 -0.29
N ILE A 154 -4.45 29.47 0.65
CA ILE A 154 -5.88 29.78 0.48
C ILE A 154 -6.40 30.60 1.65
#